data_AF-A0A1P6C8E6-F1
#
_entry.id   AF-A0A1P6C8E6-F1
#
_cell.length_a   1.000
_cell.length_b   1.000
_cell.length_c   1.000
_cell.angle_alpha   90.00
_cell.angle_beta   90.00
_cell.angle_gamma   90.00
#
_symmetry.space_group_name_H-M   'P 1'
#
loop_
_entity.id
_entity.type
_entity.pdbx_description
1 polymer ?
#
loop_
_entity_poly.entity_id
_entity_poly.type
_entity_poly.pdbx_seq_one_letter_code
_entity_poly.pdbx_strand_id
1 'polypeptide(L)'
;MHSSDISAGLKNIHKDDMILLRESWSIINRNIQKIGVNIFAMIFEQCPEAKFLFPFTDISKRDSDSIRFHSLRFMQAIESVINSIETLNKIDPLLTNLGHVHGRLKERLNFKPEYWTVFRECTLYHFRRTLEKSSSIIVKTRKLFGMLDSTESSIDYLISLWGMLLDYMIEEMTMSFRADIRTRELNKNNWLQNEEEQNTNYFEERRATMKMQRTEQVRTSKGRNKRKSFCCGLQCFHFDQRYNHQ
;
A
#
# COMPACT_ATOMS: atom_id res chain seq x y z
N MET A 1 -14.14 15.69 -0.13
CA MET A 1 -14.88 15.74 1.15
C MET A 1 -16.13 14.85 1.08
N HIS A 2 -16.00 13.57 0.71
CA HIS A 2 -17.15 12.64 0.55
C HIS A 2 -16.97 11.31 1.31
N SER A 3 -15.89 11.17 2.09
CA SER A 3 -15.56 9.92 2.78
C SER A 3 -16.44 9.73 4.03
N SER A 4 -16.52 10.74 4.90
CA SER A 4 -17.17 10.60 6.21
C SER A 4 -18.65 10.24 6.17
N ASP A 5 -19.38 10.69 5.14
CA ASP A 5 -20.83 10.48 5.07
C ASP A 5 -21.21 9.05 4.68
N ILE A 6 -20.35 8.35 3.93
CA ILE A 6 -20.69 7.01 3.44
C ILE A 6 -20.53 5.98 4.57
N SER A 7 -19.41 6.00 5.30
CA SER A 7 -19.27 5.16 6.50
C SER A 7 -20.33 5.47 7.56
N ALA A 8 -20.79 6.72 7.68
CA ALA A 8 -21.88 7.10 8.58
C ALA A 8 -23.21 6.46 8.18
N GLY A 9 -23.48 6.31 6.87
CA GLY A 9 -24.68 5.66 6.36
C GLY A 9 -24.80 4.20 6.81
N LEU A 10 -23.75 3.39 6.60
CA LEU A 10 -23.77 1.99 7.04
C LEU A 10 -23.73 1.86 8.57
N LYS A 11 -23.01 2.75 9.28
CA LYS A 11 -22.95 2.73 10.76
C LYS A 11 -24.30 3.01 11.42
N ASN A 12 -25.21 3.71 10.75
CA ASN A 12 -26.54 4.05 11.24
C ASN A 12 -27.66 3.34 10.46
N ILE A 13 -27.34 2.20 9.82
CA ILE A 13 -28.30 1.46 9.00
C ILE A 13 -29.50 0.98 9.83
N HIS A 14 -30.70 1.06 9.25
CA HIS A 14 -31.92 0.64 9.95
C HIS A 14 -31.96 -0.89 10.12
N LYS A 15 -32.61 -1.37 11.19
CA LYS A 15 -32.66 -2.81 11.50
C LYS A 15 -33.30 -3.63 10.38
N ASP A 16 -34.33 -3.09 9.73
CA ASP A 16 -34.99 -3.76 8.61
C ASP A 16 -34.06 -3.91 7.40
N ASP A 17 -33.21 -2.92 7.15
CA ASP A 17 -32.23 -2.94 6.05
C ASP A 17 -31.13 -3.95 6.33
N MET A 18 -30.70 -4.08 7.60
CA MET A 18 -29.79 -5.15 8.02
C MET A 18 -30.39 -6.54 7.75
N ILE A 19 -31.69 -6.72 8.01
CA ILE A 19 -32.40 -7.97 7.74
C ILE A 19 -32.43 -8.24 6.23
N LEU A 20 -32.75 -7.23 5.41
CA LEU A 20 -32.73 -7.35 3.95
C LEU A 20 -31.34 -7.70 3.41
N LEU A 21 -30.27 -7.09 3.93
CA LEU A 21 -28.89 -7.42 3.55
C LEU A 21 -28.56 -8.88 3.90
N ARG A 22 -28.88 -9.35 5.11
CA ARG A 22 -28.63 -10.74 5.52
C ARG A 22 -29.41 -11.75 4.68
N GLU A 23 -30.66 -11.47 4.35
CA GLU A 23 -31.49 -12.38 3.56
C GLU A 23 -31.11 -12.39 2.08
N SER A 24 -30.79 -11.22 1.52
CA SER A 24 -30.25 -11.13 0.16
C SER A 24 -28.88 -11.82 0.06
N TRP A 25 -28.05 -11.73 1.10
CA TRP A 25 -26.81 -12.51 1.18
C TRP A 25 -27.07 -14.02 1.15
N SER A 26 -28.06 -14.53 1.91
CA SER A 26 -28.43 -15.95 1.88
C SER A 26 -28.80 -16.45 0.47
N ILE A 27 -29.36 -15.59 -0.37
CA ILE A 27 -29.64 -15.92 -1.78
C ILE A 27 -28.35 -15.94 -2.61
N ILE A 28 -27.50 -14.91 -2.46
CA ILE A 28 -26.21 -14.80 -3.17
C ILE A 28 -25.29 -15.97 -2.80
N ASN A 29 -25.22 -16.32 -1.52
CA ASN A 29 -24.29 -17.31 -0.97
C ASN A 29 -24.50 -18.72 -1.58
N ARG A 30 -25.71 -19.05 -2.03
CA ARG A 30 -26.03 -20.33 -2.70
C ARG A 30 -25.14 -20.64 -3.91
N ASN A 31 -24.63 -19.61 -4.59
CA ASN A 31 -23.76 -19.75 -5.75
C ASN A 31 -22.49 -18.89 -5.61
N ILE A 32 -22.00 -18.69 -4.38
CA ILE A 32 -20.92 -17.74 -4.03
C ILE A 32 -19.69 -17.86 -4.93
N GLN A 33 -19.23 -19.08 -5.20
CA GLN A 33 -18.05 -19.33 -6.04
C GLN A 33 -18.27 -18.89 -7.49
N LYS A 34 -19.41 -19.28 -8.07
CA LYS A 34 -19.76 -18.94 -9.45
C LYS A 34 -19.93 -17.43 -9.61
N ILE A 35 -20.58 -16.79 -8.64
CA ILE A 35 -20.77 -15.33 -8.63
C ILE A 35 -19.41 -14.64 -8.51
N GLY A 36 -18.57 -15.04 -7.56
CA GLY A 36 -17.23 -14.47 -7.37
C GLY A 36 -16.36 -14.60 -8.63
N VAL A 37 -16.33 -15.78 -9.27
CA VAL A 37 -15.56 -16.00 -10.50
C VAL A 37 -16.08 -15.10 -11.63
N ASN A 38 -17.40 -14.96 -11.78
CA ASN A 38 -17.97 -14.07 -12.79
C ASN A 38 -17.64 -12.60 -12.54
N ILE A 39 -17.62 -12.16 -11.26
CA ILE A 39 -17.19 -10.81 -10.88
C ILE A 39 -15.75 -10.57 -11.35
N PHE A 40 -14.83 -11.50 -11.08
CA PHE A 40 -13.43 -11.35 -11.51
C PHE A 40 -13.26 -11.42 -13.03
N ALA A 41 -14.03 -12.26 -13.71
CA ALA A 41 -14.05 -12.27 -15.17
C ALA A 41 -14.45 -10.89 -15.72
N MET A 42 -15.52 -10.29 -15.17
CA MET A 42 -15.97 -8.96 -15.57
C MET A 42 -14.94 -7.86 -15.22
N ILE A 43 -14.29 -7.93 -14.06
CA ILE A 43 -13.20 -7.00 -13.69
C ILE A 43 -12.08 -7.04 -14.73
N PHE A 44 -11.68 -8.24 -15.17
CA PHE A 44 -10.63 -8.42 -16.15
C PHE A 44 -11.02 -8.05 -17.58
N GLU A 45 -12.31 -8.01 -17.89
CA GLU A 45 -12.83 -7.46 -19.15
C GLU A 45 -12.84 -5.93 -19.11
N GLN A 46 -13.29 -5.33 -18.01
CA GLN A 46 -13.39 -3.88 -17.85
C GLN A 46 -12.04 -3.20 -17.58
N CYS A 47 -11.12 -3.91 -16.94
CA CYS A 47 -9.80 -3.43 -16.54
C CYS A 47 -8.75 -4.51 -16.83
N PRO A 48 -8.37 -4.72 -18.11
CA PRO A 48 -7.44 -5.77 -18.51
C PRO A 48 -6.09 -5.69 -17.79
N GLU A 49 -5.63 -4.49 -17.44
CA GLU A 49 -4.39 -4.29 -16.69
C GLU A 49 -4.42 -4.90 -15.28
N ALA A 50 -5.59 -5.10 -14.68
CA ALA A 50 -5.70 -5.77 -13.37
C ALA A 50 -5.21 -7.23 -13.44
N LYS A 51 -5.15 -7.84 -14.64
CA LYS A 51 -4.58 -9.18 -14.86
C LYS A 51 -3.11 -9.27 -14.45
N PHE A 52 -2.35 -8.19 -14.53
CA PHE A 52 -0.93 -8.17 -14.12
C PHE A 52 -0.72 -8.39 -12.62
N LEU A 53 -1.77 -8.20 -11.81
CA LEU A 53 -1.74 -8.51 -10.38
C LEU A 53 -1.73 -10.02 -10.09
N PHE A 54 -1.98 -10.85 -11.12
CA PHE A 54 -2.10 -12.30 -11.03
C PHE A 54 -1.08 -13.03 -11.94
N PRO A 55 0.24 -12.78 -11.79
CA PRO A 55 1.26 -13.17 -12.79
C PRO A 55 1.46 -14.68 -12.96
N PHE A 56 1.13 -15.50 -11.95
CA PHE A 56 1.23 -16.97 -12.00
C PHE A 56 -0.11 -17.65 -12.29
N THR A 57 -1.11 -16.88 -12.67
CA THR A 57 -2.45 -17.37 -12.91
C THR A 57 -2.67 -17.50 -14.41
N ASP A 58 -3.18 -18.65 -14.84
CA ASP A 58 -3.72 -18.81 -16.19
C ASP A 58 -5.03 -18.01 -16.30
N ILE A 59 -4.89 -16.72 -16.56
CA ILE A 59 -5.98 -15.75 -16.73
C ILE A 59 -6.77 -15.96 -18.02
N SER A 60 -6.31 -16.83 -18.94
CA SER A 60 -7.11 -17.26 -20.09
C SER A 60 -8.26 -18.17 -19.67
N LYS A 61 -8.09 -18.87 -18.54
CA LYS A 61 -9.14 -19.66 -17.89
C LYS A 61 -9.84 -18.82 -16.86
N ARG A 62 -11.10 -18.49 -17.16
CA ARG A 62 -11.98 -17.72 -16.27
C ARG A 62 -12.04 -18.28 -14.84
N ASP A 63 -11.92 -19.59 -14.68
CA ASP A 63 -12.08 -20.34 -13.44
C ASP A 63 -10.82 -21.10 -13.02
N SER A 64 -9.64 -20.61 -13.41
CA SER A 64 -8.38 -21.15 -12.88
C SER A 64 -8.37 -21.17 -11.36
N ASP A 65 -7.66 -22.13 -10.76
CA ASP A 65 -7.67 -22.36 -9.31
C ASP A 65 -7.32 -21.11 -8.51
N SER A 66 -6.37 -20.32 -9.01
CA SER A 66 -5.95 -19.06 -8.39
C SER A 66 -7.06 -18.00 -8.42
N ILE A 67 -7.71 -17.78 -9.58
CA ILE A 67 -8.84 -16.84 -9.66
C ILE A 67 -9.97 -17.32 -8.76
N ARG A 68 -10.34 -18.60 -8.84
CA ARG A 68 -11.40 -19.19 -8.03
C ARG A 68 -11.14 -19.05 -6.54
N PHE A 69 -9.91 -19.27 -6.10
CA PHE A 69 -9.50 -19.08 -4.71
C PHE A 69 -9.60 -17.61 -4.28
N HIS A 70 -9.08 -16.70 -5.10
CA HIS A 70 -9.09 -15.28 -4.77
C HIS A 70 -10.53 -14.71 -4.78
N SER A 71 -11.35 -15.10 -5.75
CA SER A 71 -12.78 -14.76 -5.81
C SER A 71 -13.52 -15.20 -4.55
N LEU A 72 -13.25 -16.40 -4.04
CA LEU A 72 -13.85 -16.88 -2.79
C LEU A 72 -13.38 -16.09 -1.57
N ARG A 73 -12.07 -15.81 -1.47
CA ARG A 73 -11.52 -14.98 -0.38
C ARG A 73 -12.13 -13.59 -0.35
N PHE A 74 -12.35 -13.03 -1.52
CA PHE A 74 -13.04 -11.78 -1.68
C PHE A 74 -14.50 -11.86 -1.20
N MET A 75 -15.28 -12.85 -1.66
CA MET A 75 -16.67 -13.01 -1.22
C MET A 75 -16.78 -13.27 0.30
N GLN A 76 -15.80 -13.94 0.91
CA GLN A 76 -15.71 -14.14 2.36
C GLN A 76 -15.45 -12.83 3.13
N ALA A 77 -14.72 -11.87 2.54
CA ALA A 77 -14.54 -10.56 3.16
C ALA A 77 -15.87 -9.82 3.25
N ILE A 78 -16.67 -9.83 2.17
CA ILE A 78 -18.03 -9.29 2.17
C ILE A 78 -18.90 -9.98 3.23
N GLU A 79 -18.87 -11.32 3.27
CA GLU A 79 -19.59 -12.09 4.29
C GLU A 79 -19.27 -11.64 5.70
N SER A 80 -17.98 -11.41 5.97
CA SER A 80 -17.52 -11.01 7.30
C SER A 80 -18.02 -9.62 7.71
N VAL A 81 -18.17 -8.69 6.75
CA VAL A 81 -18.78 -7.37 6.98
C VAL A 81 -20.26 -7.50 7.28
N ILE A 82 -21.03 -8.28 6.51
CA ILE A 82 -22.47 -8.50 6.74
C ILE A 82 -22.72 -9.15 8.10
N ASN A 83 -21.91 -10.16 8.45
CA ASN A 83 -22.01 -10.85 9.74
C ASN A 83 -21.69 -9.92 10.91
N SER A 84 -20.91 -8.87 10.68
CA SER A 84 -20.52 -7.88 11.68
C SER A 84 -21.30 -6.57 11.57
N ILE A 85 -22.41 -6.51 10.80
CA ILE A 85 -23.10 -5.25 10.46
C ILE A 85 -23.63 -4.48 11.68
N GLU A 86 -23.96 -5.18 12.78
CA GLU A 86 -24.37 -4.57 14.05
C GLU A 86 -23.19 -4.14 14.92
N THR A 87 -21.99 -4.64 14.63
CA THR A 87 -20.77 -4.41 15.41
C THR A 87 -19.58 -4.17 14.48
N LEU A 88 -19.70 -3.18 13.59
CA LEU A 88 -18.72 -2.91 12.54
C LEU A 88 -17.30 -2.72 13.09
N ASN A 89 -17.14 -2.13 14.28
CA ASN A 89 -15.85 -2.01 14.95
C ASN A 89 -15.09 -3.34 15.15
N LYS A 90 -15.78 -4.49 15.13
CA LYS A 90 -15.14 -5.81 15.23
C LYS A 90 -14.49 -6.25 13.91
N ILE A 91 -14.87 -5.66 12.78
CA ILE A 91 -14.31 -6.01 11.46
C ILE A 91 -13.12 -5.13 11.07
N ASP A 92 -12.91 -4.01 11.78
CA ASP A 92 -11.80 -3.07 11.53
C ASP A 92 -10.43 -3.77 11.42
N PRO A 93 -10.04 -4.75 12.27
CA PRO A 93 -8.75 -5.43 12.12
C PRO A 93 -8.61 -6.21 10.80
N LEU A 94 -9.70 -6.83 10.33
CA LEU A 94 -9.71 -7.54 9.05
C LEU A 94 -9.53 -6.57 7.90
N LEU A 95 -10.36 -5.51 7.85
CA LEU A 95 -10.34 -4.53 6.76
C LEU A 95 -9.02 -3.76 6.74
N THR A 96 -8.47 -3.42 7.92
CA THR A 96 -7.15 -2.82 8.06
C THR A 96 -6.05 -3.71 7.47
N ASN A 97 -6.06 -5.00 7.82
CA ASN A 97 -5.09 -5.93 7.27
C ASN A 97 -5.24 -6.10 5.75
N LEU A 98 -6.46 -6.14 5.22
CA LEU A 98 -6.71 -6.18 3.79
C LEU A 98 -6.16 -4.94 3.07
N GLY A 99 -6.33 -3.74 3.63
CA GLY A 99 -5.73 -2.52 3.08
C GLY A 99 -4.20 -2.57 3.08
N HIS A 100 -3.57 -3.06 4.17
CA HIS A 100 -2.11 -3.26 4.23
C HIS A 100 -1.61 -4.29 3.21
N VAL A 101 -2.35 -5.38 2.97
CA VAL A 101 -2.02 -6.37 1.93
C VAL A 101 -1.98 -5.69 0.56
N HIS A 102 -2.97 -4.86 0.24
CA HIS A 102 -3.00 -4.13 -1.03
C HIS A 102 -1.94 -3.01 -1.09
N GLY A 103 -1.57 -2.42 0.04
CA GLY A 103 -0.46 -1.46 0.14
C GLY A 103 0.87 -2.09 -0.31
N ARG A 104 1.14 -3.33 0.13
CA ARG A 104 2.28 -4.12 -0.37
C ARG A 104 2.20 -4.44 -1.86
N LEU A 105 0.99 -4.65 -2.39
CA LEU A 105 0.80 -4.88 -3.83
C LEU A 105 1.05 -3.61 -4.65
N LYS A 106 0.84 -2.41 -4.10
CA LYS A 106 1.22 -1.16 -4.78
C LYS A 106 2.72 -1.11 -5.03
N GLU A 107 3.51 -1.42 -4.00
CA GLU A 107 4.97 -1.42 -4.10
C GLU A 107 5.49 -2.49 -5.08
N ARG A 108 4.91 -3.69 -5.06
CA ARG A 108 5.41 -4.83 -5.86
C ARG A 108 4.90 -4.87 -7.30
N LEU A 109 3.63 -4.54 -7.51
CA LEU A 109 2.91 -4.76 -8.76
C LEU A 109 2.15 -3.51 -9.23
N ASN A 110 2.42 -2.35 -8.63
CA ASN A 110 1.75 -1.09 -8.95
C ASN A 110 0.22 -1.17 -8.82
N PHE A 111 -0.29 -1.88 -7.80
CA PHE A 111 -1.71 -1.87 -7.45
C PHE A 111 -2.27 -0.45 -7.34
N LYS A 112 -3.44 -0.25 -7.94
CA LYS A 112 -4.15 1.02 -8.03
C LYS A 112 -5.45 0.96 -7.22
N PRO A 113 -5.69 1.87 -6.26
CA PRO A 113 -6.95 1.89 -5.50
C PRO A 113 -8.19 2.08 -6.38
N GLU A 114 -8.05 2.61 -7.59
CA GLU A 114 -9.10 2.73 -8.60
C GLU A 114 -9.68 1.37 -9.02
N TYR A 115 -8.92 0.28 -8.85
CA TYR A 115 -9.43 -1.07 -9.08
C TYR A 115 -10.58 -1.42 -8.13
N TRP A 116 -10.66 -0.81 -6.94
CA TRP A 116 -11.79 -1.02 -6.03
C TRP A 116 -13.10 -0.45 -6.58
N THR A 117 -13.06 0.62 -7.37
CA THR A 117 -14.26 1.14 -8.04
C THR A 117 -14.77 0.17 -9.10
N VAL A 118 -13.89 -0.37 -9.95
CA VAL A 118 -14.28 -1.40 -10.94
C VAL A 118 -14.85 -2.64 -10.24
N PHE A 119 -14.18 -3.04 -9.16
CA PHE A 119 -14.59 -4.14 -8.31
C PHE A 119 -16.00 -3.94 -7.71
N ARG A 120 -16.29 -2.73 -7.20
CA ARG A 120 -17.62 -2.35 -6.68
C ARG A 120 -18.69 -2.52 -7.74
N GLU A 121 -18.50 -1.92 -8.92
CA GLU A 121 -19.50 -1.93 -9.99
C GLU A 121 -19.78 -3.36 -10.51
N CYS A 122 -18.73 -4.16 -10.71
CA CYS A 122 -18.88 -5.55 -11.13
C CYS A 122 -19.64 -6.37 -10.07
N THR A 123 -19.38 -6.13 -8.79
CA THR A 123 -20.09 -6.81 -7.69
C THR A 123 -21.57 -6.46 -7.67
N LEU A 124 -21.90 -5.16 -7.73
CA LEU A 124 -23.30 -4.71 -7.74
C LEU A 124 -24.06 -5.24 -8.97
N TYR A 125 -23.42 -5.28 -10.13
CA TYR A 125 -23.99 -5.87 -11.34
C TYR A 125 -24.37 -7.34 -11.13
N HIS A 126 -23.45 -8.15 -10.60
CA HIS A 126 -23.71 -9.58 -10.39
C HIS A 126 -24.69 -9.86 -9.24
N PHE A 127 -24.71 -9.00 -8.21
CA PHE A 127 -25.68 -9.10 -7.12
C PHE A 127 -27.08 -8.79 -7.64
N ARG A 128 -27.25 -7.71 -8.41
CA ARG A 128 -28.52 -7.36 -9.08
C ARG A 128 -29.08 -8.54 -9.86
N ARG A 129 -28.30 -9.10 -10.79
CA ARG A 129 -28.73 -10.23 -11.63
C ARG A 129 -29.10 -11.48 -10.84
N THR A 130 -28.53 -11.65 -9.65
CA THR A 130 -28.85 -12.78 -8.76
C THR A 130 -30.14 -12.51 -7.99
N LEU A 131 -30.33 -11.29 -7.49
CA LEU A 131 -31.50 -10.90 -6.69
C LEU A 131 -32.76 -10.71 -7.54
N GLU A 132 -32.65 -10.24 -8.78
CA GLU A 132 -33.76 -10.15 -9.74
C GLU A 132 -34.45 -11.49 -9.99
N LYS A 133 -33.73 -12.60 -9.82
CA LYS A 133 -34.27 -13.96 -9.99
C LYS A 133 -35.00 -14.47 -8.75
N SER A 134 -34.91 -13.77 -7.63
CA SER A 134 -35.47 -14.19 -6.35
C SER A 134 -36.77 -13.43 -6.06
N SER A 135 -37.90 -14.06 -6.38
CA SER A 135 -39.22 -13.48 -6.09
C SER A 135 -39.44 -13.25 -4.59
N SER A 136 -38.85 -14.07 -3.71
CA SER A 136 -39.05 -13.97 -2.27
C SER A 136 -38.48 -12.68 -1.68
N ILE A 137 -37.27 -12.27 -2.10
CA ILE A 137 -36.66 -11.03 -1.57
C ILE A 137 -37.37 -9.80 -2.13
N ILE A 138 -37.78 -9.83 -3.40
CA ILE A 138 -38.55 -8.75 -4.04
C ILE A 138 -39.85 -8.51 -3.28
N VAL A 139 -40.61 -9.57 -2.99
CA VAL A 139 -41.88 -9.45 -2.25
C VAL A 139 -41.64 -8.87 -0.85
N LYS A 140 -40.55 -9.25 -0.19
CA LYS A 140 -40.25 -8.74 1.16
C LYS A 140 -39.88 -7.26 1.14
N THR A 141 -39.01 -6.84 0.22
CA THR A 141 -38.66 -5.42 0.06
C THR A 141 -39.90 -4.59 -0.27
N ARG A 142 -40.77 -5.05 -1.19
CA ARG A 142 -42.04 -4.36 -1.49
C ARG A 142 -42.95 -4.22 -0.27
N LYS A 143 -43.03 -5.23 0.58
CA LYS A 143 -43.84 -5.17 1.81
C LYS A 143 -43.33 -4.11 2.78
N LEU A 144 -42.01 -3.90 2.85
CA LEU A 144 -41.38 -2.87 3.68
C LEU A 144 -41.85 -1.46 3.28
N PHE A 145 -42.05 -1.23 1.98
CA PHE A 145 -42.56 0.03 1.42
C PHE A 145 -44.08 0.06 1.21
N GLY A 146 -44.84 -0.82 1.86
CA GLY A 146 -46.31 -0.80 1.77
C GLY A 146 -46.88 -1.18 0.41
N MET A 147 -46.19 -2.04 -0.35
CA MET A 147 -46.56 -2.51 -1.70
C MET A 147 -46.65 -1.44 -2.81
N LEU A 148 -46.41 -0.17 -2.48
CA LEU A 148 -46.43 0.94 -3.44
C LEU A 148 -45.34 0.81 -4.52
N ASP A 149 -44.20 0.24 -4.15
CA ASP A 149 -43.05 0.23 -5.05
C ASP A 149 -43.09 -0.91 -6.08
N SER A 150 -42.51 -0.62 -7.24
CA SER A 150 -42.30 -1.60 -8.31
C SER A 150 -41.22 -2.62 -7.92
N THR A 151 -41.18 -3.74 -8.65
CA THR A 151 -40.09 -4.72 -8.53
C THR A 151 -38.73 -4.09 -8.79
N GLU A 152 -38.63 -3.23 -9.80
CA GLU A 152 -37.40 -2.54 -10.17
C GLU A 152 -36.91 -1.64 -9.03
N SER A 153 -37.80 -0.81 -8.47
CA SER A 153 -37.51 0.04 -7.31
C SER A 153 -37.07 -0.78 -6.09
N SER A 154 -37.68 -1.94 -5.87
CA SER A 154 -37.28 -2.84 -4.77
C SER A 154 -35.88 -3.41 -4.95
N ILE A 155 -35.50 -3.78 -6.18
CA ILE A 155 -34.13 -4.23 -6.47
C ILE A 155 -33.16 -3.07 -6.38
N ASP A 156 -33.50 -1.88 -6.89
CA ASP A 156 -32.66 -0.69 -6.82
C ASP A 156 -32.35 -0.31 -5.38
N TYR A 157 -33.35 -0.40 -4.50
CA TYR A 157 -33.16 -0.19 -3.08
C TYR A 157 -32.19 -1.21 -2.46
N LEU A 158 -32.40 -2.52 -2.72
CA LEU A 158 -31.48 -3.56 -2.25
C LEU A 158 -30.05 -3.34 -2.76
N ILE A 159 -29.90 -2.96 -4.02
CA ILE A 159 -28.59 -2.70 -4.63
C ILE A 159 -27.96 -1.43 -4.05
N SER A 160 -28.76 -0.44 -3.65
CA SER A 160 -28.27 0.73 -2.92
C SER A 160 -27.75 0.35 -1.53
N LEU A 161 -28.43 -0.55 -0.81
CA LEU A 161 -27.92 -1.11 0.46
C LEU A 161 -26.59 -1.85 0.28
N TRP A 162 -26.50 -2.68 -0.76
CA TRP A 162 -25.24 -3.35 -1.11
C TRP A 162 -24.14 -2.37 -1.50
N GLY A 163 -24.49 -1.28 -2.20
CA GLY A 163 -23.58 -0.18 -2.51
C GLY A 163 -22.98 0.42 -1.26
N MET A 164 -23.80 0.78 -0.28
CA MET A 164 -23.34 1.31 1.01
C MET A 164 -22.39 0.34 1.75
N LEU A 165 -22.70 -0.96 1.73
CA LEU A 165 -21.86 -1.97 2.36
C LEU A 165 -20.48 -2.08 1.68
N LEU A 166 -20.45 -2.11 0.35
CA LEU A 166 -19.21 -2.15 -0.42
C LEU A 166 -18.41 -0.86 -0.26
N ASP A 167 -19.07 0.29 -0.24
CA ASP A 167 -18.40 1.58 -0.06
C ASP A 167 -17.74 1.67 1.32
N TYR A 168 -18.42 1.24 2.38
CA TYR A 168 -17.80 1.14 3.71
C TYR A 168 -16.56 0.24 3.69
N MET A 169 -16.65 -0.95 3.10
CA MET A 169 -15.51 -1.87 3.02
C MET A 169 -14.33 -1.25 2.25
N ILE A 170 -14.61 -0.62 1.11
CA ILE A 170 -13.61 0.03 0.26
C ILE A 170 -12.99 1.23 0.99
N GLU A 171 -13.78 2.01 1.71
CA GLU A 171 -13.30 3.18 2.47
C GLU A 171 -12.31 2.76 3.56
N GLU A 172 -12.69 1.79 4.40
CA GLU A 172 -11.83 1.27 5.48
C GLU A 172 -10.53 0.66 4.93
N MET A 173 -10.63 -0.12 3.83
CA MET A 173 -9.46 -0.64 3.14
C MET A 173 -8.59 0.46 2.52
N THR A 174 -9.21 1.50 1.98
CA THR A 174 -8.49 2.64 1.38
C THR A 174 -7.76 3.46 2.44
N MET A 175 -8.36 3.64 3.62
CA MET A 175 -7.73 4.34 4.74
C MET A 175 -6.45 3.62 5.19
N SER A 176 -6.55 2.33 5.47
CA SER A 176 -5.42 1.49 5.89
C SER A 176 -4.37 1.31 4.79
N PHE A 177 -4.79 1.17 3.52
CA PHE A 177 -3.90 1.20 2.37
C PHE A 177 -3.07 2.50 2.31
N ARG A 178 -3.71 3.67 2.38
CA ARG A 178 -3.02 4.96 2.34
C ARG A 178 -2.09 5.13 3.54
N ALA A 179 -2.48 4.64 4.71
CA ALA A 179 -1.63 4.64 5.88
C ALA A 179 -0.36 3.80 5.67
N ASP A 180 -0.48 2.55 5.21
CA ASP A 180 0.65 1.66 4.93
C ASP A 180 1.60 2.25 3.88
N ILE A 181 1.08 2.85 2.81
CA ILE A 181 1.90 3.54 1.80
C ILE A 181 2.69 4.69 2.41
N ARG A 182 2.04 5.58 3.16
CA ARG A 182 2.72 6.71 3.81
C ARG A 182 3.80 6.23 4.77
N THR A 183 3.52 5.19 5.56
CA THR A 183 4.51 4.61 6.49
C THR A 183 5.72 4.05 5.74
N ARG A 184 5.51 3.34 4.62
CA ARG A 184 6.61 2.82 3.79
C ARG A 184 7.44 3.94 3.16
N GLU A 185 6.80 4.97 2.64
CA GLU A 185 7.47 6.12 2.04
C GLU A 185 8.31 6.88 3.08
N LEU A 186 7.77 7.12 4.27
CA LEU A 186 8.50 7.73 5.38
C LEU A 186 9.71 6.89 5.79
N ASN A 187 9.53 5.57 5.93
CA ASN A 187 10.63 4.67 6.29
C ASN A 187 11.73 4.67 5.22
N LYS A 188 11.36 4.69 3.94
CA LYS A 188 12.31 4.78 2.82
C LYS A 188 13.08 6.10 2.83
N ASN A 189 12.40 7.22 3.06
CA ASN A 189 13.03 8.54 3.10
C ASN A 189 13.97 8.69 4.30
N ASN A 190 13.57 8.21 5.47
CA ASN A 190 14.43 8.19 6.65
C ASN A 190 15.70 7.35 6.41
N TRP A 191 15.57 6.21 5.73
CA TRP A 191 16.72 5.39 5.39
C TRP A 191 17.69 6.11 4.44
N LEU A 192 17.17 6.77 3.39
CA LEU A 192 17.98 7.56 2.46
C LEU A 192 18.69 8.73 3.15
N GLN A 193 18.00 9.45 4.03
CA GLN A 193 18.59 10.54 4.81
C GLN A 193 19.72 10.04 5.71
N ASN A 194 19.50 8.92 6.41
CA ASN A 194 20.54 8.32 7.25
C ASN A 194 21.77 7.89 6.42
N GLU A 195 21.57 7.37 5.20
CA GLU A 195 22.65 6.97 4.31
C GLU A 195 23.43 8.18 3.77
N GLU A 196 22.74 9.27 3.43
CA GLU A 196 23.35 10.55 3.03
C GLU A 196 24.15 11.20 4.17
N GLU A 197 23.61 11.20 5.39
CA GLU A 197 24.29 11.70 6.58
C GLU A 197 25.55 10.88 6.89
N GLN A 198 25.46 9.54 6.84
CA GLN A 198 26.62 8.66 7.03
C GLN A 198 27.70 8.89 5.99
N ASN A 199 27.33 9.02 4.71
CA ASN A 199 28.28 9.33 3.64
C ASN A 199 28.92 10.70 3.84
N THR A 200 28.15 11.72 4.21
CA THR A 200 28.65 13.08 4.46
C THR A 200 29.65 13.09 5.62
N ASN A 201 29.28 12.48 6.74
CA ASN A 201 30.15 12.35 7.91
C ASN A 201 31.47 11.63 7.56
N TYR A 202 31.39 10.54 6.79
CA TYR A 202 32.59 9.82 6.31
C TYR A 202 33.51 10.71 5.45
N PHE A 203 32.96 11.49 4.52
CA PHE A 203 33.76 12.40 3.70
C PHE A 203 34.37 13.55 4.50
N GLU A 204 33.64 14.10 5.47
CA GLU A 204 34.15 15.15 6.36
C GLU A 204 35.27 14.65 7.25
N GLU A 205 35.11 13.47 7.85
CA GLU A 205 36.14 12.83 8.66
C GLU A 205 37.41 12.61 7.84
N ARG A 206 37.28 12.04 6.64
CA ARG A 206 38.41 11.80 5.73
C ARG A 206 39.11 13.10 5.32
N ARG A 207 38.35 14.18 5.11
CA ARG A 207 38.89 15.52 4.81
C ARG A 207 39.63 16.10 6.02
N ALA A 208 39.13 15.90 7.24
CA ALA A 208 39.80 16.33 8.46
C ALA A 208 41.11 15.56 8.69
N THR A 209 41.13 14.23 8.47
CA THR A 209 42.36 13.42 8.58
C THR A 209 43.43 13.89 7.58
N MET A 210 43.05 14.13 6.32
CA MET A 210 43.96 14.65 5.31
C MET A 210 44.54 16.03 5.68
N LYS A 211 43.72 16.92 6.25
CA LYS A 211 44.19 18.23 6.75
C LYS A 211 45.19 18.06 7.90
N MET A 212 44.92 17.18 8.87
CA MET A 212 45.83 16.90 9.98
C MET A 212 47.19 16.36 9.52
N GLN A 213 47.19 15.35 8.64
CA GLN A 213 48.41 14.79 8.06
C GLN A 213 49.26 15.86 7.35
N ARG A 214 48.61 16.77 6.61
CA ARG A 214 49.29 17.88 5.95
C ARG A 214 49.90 18.86 6.94
N THR A 215 49.19 19.20 8.03
CA THR A 215 49.75 20.07 9.08
C THR A 215 50.92 19.41 9.83
N GLU A 216 50.88 18.10 10.05
CA GLU A 216 51.96 17.32 10.66
C GLU A 216 53.22 17.31 9.79
N GLN A 217 53.06 17.09 8.47
CA GLN A 217 54.14 17.17 7.51
C GLN A 217 54.79 18.57 7.46
N VAL A 218 54.00 19.64 7.55
CA VAL A 218 54.51 21.02 7.60
C VAL A 218 55.27 21.29 8.90
N ARG A 219 54.79 20.77 10.05
CA ARG A 219 55.49 20.91 11.34
C ARG A 219 56.82 20.16 11.36
N THR A 220 56.84 18.92 10.87
CA THR A 220 58.07 18.10 10.81
C THR A 220 59.13 18.68 9.86
N SER A 221 58.71 19.25 8.73
CA SER A 221 59.61 19.95 7.80
C SER A 221 60.15 21.28 8.37
N LYS A 222 59.33 22.07 9.08
CA LYS A 222 59.81 23.26 9.83
C LYS A 222 60.75 22.90 10.98
N GLY A 223 60.50 21.78 11.68
CA GLY A 223 61.38 21.26 12.74
C GLY A 223 62.74 20.79 12.21
N ARG A 224 62.78 20.17 11.02
CA ARG A 224 64.03 19.80 10.33
C ARG A 224 64.85 21.02 9.91
N ASN A 225 64.22 22.13 9.52
CA ASN A 225 64.93 23.36 9.19
C ASN A 225 65.47 24.11 10.42
N LYS A 226 64.84 24.02 11.59
CA LYS A 226 65.38 24.61 12.82
C LYS A 226 66.59 23.86 13.41
N ARG A 227 66.71 22.55 13.18
CA ARG A 227 67.87 21.74 13.64
C ARG A 227 69.16 21.92 12.80
N LYS A 228 69.16 22.77 11.77
CA LYS A 228 70.37 23.10 10.97
C LYS A 228 71.07 24.41 11.38
N SER A 229 70.79 24.98 12.55
CA SER A 229 71.43 26.26 13.00
C SER A 229 72.21 26.19 14.32
N PHE A 230 72.65 25.00 14.76
CA PHE A 230 73.51 24.87 15.93
C PHE A 230 74.67 23.90 15.63
N CYS A 231 75.77 24.44 15.10
CA CYS A 231 77.13 23.94 15.37
C CYS A 231 78.15 25.04 15.04
N CYS A 232 79.12 25.18 15.96
CA CYS A 232 79.99 26.32 16.24
C CYS A 232 80.72 26.98 15.07
N GLY A 233 80.92 28.30 15.22
CA GLY A 233 82.13 28.94 14.74
C GLY A 233 83.32 28.62 15.65
N LEU A 234 84.45 28.24 15.05
CA LEU A 234 85.79 28.64 15.48
C LEU A 234 86.77 28.36 14.32
N GLN A 235 87.66 29.33 14.16
CA GLN A 235 88.53 29.59 13.03
C GLN A 235 89.58 28.49 12.79
N CYS A 236 90.02 28.34 11.54
CA CYS A 236 91.46 28.35 11.19
C CYS A 236 91.64 28.60 9.68
N PHE A 237 92.31 29.71 9.39
CA PHE A 237 92.95 30.08 8.12
C PHE A 237 94.42 29.60 8.10
N HIS A 238 95.01 29.65 6.91
CA HIS A 238 96.42 29.43 6.46
C HIS A 238 96.58 28.14 5.65
N PHE A 239 96.92 28.12 4.36
CA PHE A 239 97.79 29.00 3.55
C PHE A 239 99.15 29.28 4.17
N ASP A 240 100.07 28.34 3.93
CA ASP A 240 101.42 28.66 3.49
C ASP A 240 101.72 27.90 2.18
N GLN A 241 102.49 28.53 1.30
CA GLN A 241 102.64 28.18 -0.12
C GLN A 241 103.64 27.04 -0.38
N ARG A 242 103.47 26.38 -1.55
CA ARG A 242 104.48 26.07 -2.60
C ARG A 242 104.62 24.60 -3.02
N TYR A 243 104.32 24.40 -4.31
CA TYR A 243 105.03 23.62 -5.34
C TYR A 243 105.52 22.18 -5.04
N ASN A 244 105.08 21.24 -5.89
CA ASN A 244 106.00 20.59 -6.84
C ASN A 244 105.25 19.88 -7.98
N HIS A 245 105.41 20.43 -9.18
CA HIS A 245 105.53 19.66 -10.42
C HIS A 245 107.03 19.64 -10.76
N GLN A 246 107.50 18.44 -11.13
CA GLN A 246 108.86 18.05 -11.57
C GLN A 246 109.89 17.75 -10.48
#